data_AF-A0A800CMY0-F1
#
_entry.id   AF-A0A800CMY0-F1
#
_cell.length_a   1.000
_cell.length_b   1.000
_cell.length_c   1.000
_cell.angle_alpha   90.00
_cell.angle_beta   90.00
_cell.angle_gamma   90.00
#
_symmetry.space_group_name_H-M   'P 1'
#
loop_
_entity.id
_entity.type
_entity.pdbx_description
1 polymer ?
#
loop_
_entity_poly.entity_id
_entity_poly.type
_entity_poly.pdbx_seq_one_letter_code
_entity_poly.pdbx_strand_id
1 'polypeptide(L)'
;MEWGSFKFDAGPGVSPKEVTTAIFSTGEWHHVAGVYDGKEIAIYIDGEKVAHMDATGEMTPSAGPLFIGAKWNDPGHPGDYWKGVLDEIAIFNRGLTGDEIKEVMEGIGKVFAVNPQGKIAVSWGEIKSRY
;
A
#
# COMPACT_ATOMS: atom_id res chain seq x y z
N MET A 1 3.73 -15.50 -0.63
CA MET A 1 3.54 -16.14 0.69
C MET A 1 4.80 -16.93 0.98
N GLU A 2 5.55 -16.54 1.99
CA GLU A 2 6.78 -17.21 2.38
C GLU A 2 6.57 -17.75 3.81
N TRP A 3 6.88 -19.03 4.06
CA TRP A 3 6.95 -19.62 5.40
C TRP A 3 5.70 -19.50 6.29
N GLY A 4 4.51 -19.37 5.71
CA GLY A 4 3.24 -19.34 6.46
C GLY A 4 2.87 -17.97 7.04
N SER A 5 3.50 -16.89 6.56
CA SER A 5 3.15 -15.52 6.93
C SER A 5 3.08 -14.58 5.72
N PHE A 6 2.34 -13.49 5.90
CA PHE A 6 2.38 -12.31 5.03
C PHE A 6 3.28 -11.27 5.67
N LYS A 7 4.12 -10.61 4.86
CA LYS A 7 5.18 -9.71 5.33
C LYS A 7 5.13 -8.37 4.63
N PHE A 8 5.40 -7.32 5.39
CA PHE A 8 5.75 -6.00 4.87
C PHE A 8 7.15 -5.61 5.38
N ASP A 9 8.01 -5.15 4.47
CA ASP A 9 9.41 -4.79 4.73
C ASP A 9 9.63 -3.35 4.24
N ALA A 10 9.99 -2.44 5.15
CA ALA A 10 10.28 -1.03 4.89
C ALA A 10 11.69 -0.83 4.29
N GLY A 11 12.46 -1.91 4.12
CA GLY A 11 13.77 -1.89 3.49
C GLY A 11 14.90 -1.46 4.42
N PRO A 12 16.13 -1.33 3.87
CA PRO A 12 17.30 -0.93 4.63
C PRO A 12 17.16 0.49 5.21
N GLY A 13 17.78 0.73 6.36
CA GLY A 13 17.79 2.03 7.05
C GLY A 13 16.65 2.22 8.05
N VAL A 14 15.69 1.29 8.10
CA VAL A 14 14.65 1.21 9.14
C VAL A 14 14.95 0.06 10.12
N SER A 15 14.69 0.25 11.41
CA SER A 15 14.90 -0.77 12.44
C SER A 15 13.77 -0.78 13.50
N PRO A 16 13.12 -1.93 13.75
CA PRO A 16 13.08 -3.12 12.90
C PRO A 16 12.54 -2.79 11.50
N LYS A 17 12.97 -3.54 10.49
CA LYS A 17 12.62 -3.25 9.08
C LYS A 17 11.38 -3.96 8.59
N GLU A 18 10.89 -4.97 9.29
CA GLU A 18 9.81 -5.83 8.81
C GLU A 18 8.81 -6.17 9.91
N VAL A 19 7.58 -6.38 9.49
CA VAL A 19 6.48 -6.90 10.31
C VAL A 19 5.78 -8.00 9.55
N THR A 20 5.27 -9.00 10.27
CA THR A 20 4.59 -10.16 9.68
C THR A 20 3.24 -10.40 10.33
N THR A 21 2.30 -10.94 9.58
CA THR A 21 1.01 -11.43 10.06
C THR A 21 0.76 -12.86 9.55
N ALA A 22 -0.18 -13.56 10.17
CA ALA A 22 -0.64 -14.85 9.68
C ALA A 22 -1.26 -14.72 8.28
N ILE A 23 -1.23 -15.80 7.50
CA ILE A 23 -1.93 -15.84 6.21
C ILE A 23 -3.44 -15.73 6.44
N PHE A 24 -4.08 -14.80 5.74
CA PHE A 24 -5.53 -14.62 5.69
C PHE A 24 -6.16 -15.55 4.64
N SER A 25 -7.50 -15.54 4.50
CA SER A 25 -8.19 -16.46 3.57
C SER A 25 -7.68 -16.29 2.13
N THR A 26 -7.66 -17.40 1.40
CA THR A 26 -7.17 -17.44 0.02
C THR A 26 -8.32 -17.74 -0.94
N GLY A 27 -8.30 -17.11 -2.12
CA GLY A 27 -9.36 -17.28 -3.12
C GLY A 27 -10.46 -16.21 -3.05
N GLU A 28 -10.30 -15.23 -2.16
CA GLU A 28 -11.17 -14.07 -2.00
C GLU A 28 -10.36 -12.79 -2.24
N TRP A 29 -11.04 -11.70 -2.59
CA TRP A 29 -10.42 -10.38 -2.68
C TRP A 29 -10.21 -9.83 -1.27
N HIS A 30 -9.01 -9.33 -1.02
CA HIS A 30 -8.67 -8.61 0.21
C HIS A 30 -8.02 -7.29 -0.14
N HIS A 31 -8.34 -6.26 0.65
CA HIS A 31 -7.57 -5.04 0.63
C HIS A 31 -6.37 -5.18 1.57
N VAL A 32 -5.16 -4.95 1.05
CA VAL A 32 -3.91 -5.12 1.80
C VAL A 32 -3.10 -3.83 1.75
N ALA A 33 -2.71 -3.32 2.91
CA ALA A 33 -1.82 -2.17 2.99
C ALA A 33 -0.65 -2.42 3.94
N GLY A 34 0.55 -2.08 3.47
CA GLY A 34 1.74 -1.93 4.31
C GLY A 34 2.00 -0.44 4.54
N VAL A 35 2.20 -0.05 5.78
CA VAL A 35 2.42 1.36 6.16
C VAL A 35 3.72 1.48 6.93
N TYR A 36 4.54 2.44 6.55
CA TYR A 36 5.63 2.96 7.37
C TYR A 36 5.48 4.49 7.48
N ASP A 37 5.40 5.02 8.69
CA ASP A 37 5.16 6.45 8.96
C ASP A 37 6.36 7.17 9.59
N GLY A 38 7.51 6.49 9.70
CA GLY A 38 8.71 6.97 10.39
C GLY A 38 8.78 6.61 11.89
N LYS A 39 7.69 6.07 12.46
CA LYS A 39 7.58 5.67 13.87
C LYS A 39 7.09 4.23 14.05
N GLU A 40 6.30 3.72 13.12
CA GLU A 40 5.70 2.39 13.16
C GLU A 40 5.70 1.76 11.75
N ILE A 41 5.93 0.45 11.67
CA ILE A 41 5.58 -0.37 10.51
C ILE A 41 4.32 -1.18 10.84
N ALA A 42 3.32 -1.17 9.95
CA ALA A 42 2.07 -1.87 10.14
C ALA A 42 1.57 -2.58 8.88
N ILE A 43 0.81 -3.66 9.08
CA ILE A 43 0.02 -4.33 8.03
C ILE A 43 -1.46 -4.17 8.36
N TYR A 44 -2.23 -3.80 7.35
CA TYR A 44 -3.68 -3.76 7.39
C TYR A 44 -4.26 -4.76 6.39
N ILE A 45 -5.28 -5.49 6.81
CA ILE A 45 -6.09 -6.39 5.98
C ILE A 45 -7.54 -5.97 6.14
N ASP A 46 -8.22 -5.72 5.02
CA ASP A 46 -9.62 -5.29 4.97
C ASP A 46 -9.93 -4.08 5.89
N GLY A 47 -8.98 -3.14 5.93
CA GLY A 47 -9.09 -1.89 6.69
C GLY A 47 -8.69 -2.01 8.17
N GLU A 48 -8.42 -3.21 8.67
CA GLU A 48 -8.07 -3.45 10.08
C GLU A 48 -6.57 -3.67 10.26
N LYS A 49 -5.97 -3.05 11.30
CA LYS A 49 -4.54 -3.20 11.62
C LYS A 49 -4.31 -4.57 12.25
N VAL A 50 -3.72 -5.50 11.51
CA VAL A 50 -3.54 -6.90 11.96
C VAL A 50 -2.16 -7.17 12.56
N ALA A 51 -1.15 -6.34 12.25
CA ALA A 51 0.18 -6.45 12.82
C ALA A 51 0.87 -5.08 12.80
N HIS A 52 1.66 -4.79 13.83
CA HIS A 52 2.45 -3.56 13.90
C HIS A 52 3.66 -3.71 14.82
N MET A 53 4.66 -2.86 14.60
CA MET A 53 5.84 -2.72 15.45
C MET A 53 6.35 -1.28 15.40
N ASP A 54 6.77 -0.75 16.56
CA ASP A 54 7.54 0.49 16.61
C ASP A 54 8.82 0.34 15.80
N ALA A 55 9.09 1.30 14.91
CA ALA A 55 10.22 1.28 14.00
C ALA A 55 10.67 2.69 13.64
N THR A 56 11.98 2.90 13.59
CA THR A 56 12.56 4.22 13.30
C THR A 56 13.65 4.12 12.26
N GLY A 57 13.97 5.25 11.62
CA GLY A 57 15.01 5.34 10.60
C GLY A 57 14.51 5.97 9.30
N GLU A 58 15.35 5.96 8.28
CA GLU A 58 15.01 6.47 6.95
C GLU A 58 15.19 5.34 5.93
N MET A 59 14.18 5.15 5.06
CA MET A 59 14.26 4.15 4.01
C MET A 59 15.39 4.49 3.05
N THR A 60 16.28 3.54 2.81
CA THR A 60 17.37 3.69 1.84
C THR A 60 16.80 3.55 0.42
N PRO A 61 17.00 4.54 -0.48
CA PRO A 61 16.51 4.43 -1.85
C PRO A 61 17.13 3.25 -2.60
N SER A 62 16.29 2.51 -3.32
CA SER A 62 16.74 1.46 -4.25
C SER A 62 17.13 2.06 -5.60
N ALA A 63 18.22 1.57 -6.20
CA ALA A 63 18.58 1.88 -7.58
C ALA A 63 17.90 0.95 -8.60
N GLY A 64 17.22 -0.10 -8.15
CA GLY A 64 16.51 -1.04 -9.00
C GLY A 64 15.08 -0.59 -9.33
N PRO A 65 14.53 -0.92 -10.52
CA PRO A 65 13.11 -0.82 -10.82
C PRO A 65 12.15 -1.33 -9.75
N LEU A 66 10.97 -0.73 -9.72
CA LEU A 66 9.80 -1.23 -9.01
C LEU A 66 9.20 -2.44 -9.74
N PHE A 67 8.97 -3.51 -8.99
CA PHE A 67 8.23 -4.69 -9.47
C PHE A 67 6.89 -4.80 -8.75
N ILE A 68 5.88 -5.25 -9.49
CA ILE A 68 4.57 -5.66 -8.98
C ILE A 68 4.43 -7.15 -9.27
N GLY A 69 4.04 -7.93 -8.25
CA GLY A 69 3.85 -9.37 -8.39
C GLY A 69 5.15 -10.19 -8.47
N ALA A 70 6.30 -9.59 -8.18
CA ALA A 70 7.59 -10.26 -8.06
C ALA A 70 8.53 -9.43 -7.18
N LYS A 71 9.62 -10.04 -6.72
CA LYS A 71 10.68 -9.38 -5.96
C LYS A 71 11.94 -9.23 -6.79
N TRP A 72 12.65 -8.12 -6.59
CA TRP A 72 14.02 -7.96 -7.04
C TRP A 72 14.94 -8.82 -6.18
N ASN A 73 15.45 -9.93 -6.72
CA ASN A 73 16.40 -10.79 -6.00
C ASN A 73 17.84 -10.56 -6.47
N ASP A 74 18.07 -10.54 -7.78
CA ASP A 74 19.37 -10.24 -8.38
C ASP A 74 19.23 -9.18 -9.48
N PRO A 75 20.28 -8.40 -9.78
CA PRO A 75 20.26 -7.44 -10.88
C PRO A 75 19.77 -8.08 -12.19
N GLY A 76 18.58 -7.66 -12.63
CA GLY A 76 17.96 -8.11 -13.88
C GLY A 76 17.13 -9.39 -13.82
N HIS A 77 16.99 -10.05 -12.65
CA HIS A 77 16.24 -11.30 -12.54
C HIS A 77 15.17 -11.22 -11.43
N PRO A 78 13.89 -11.01 -11.79
CA PRO A 78 12.81 -11.10 -10.82
C PRO A 78 12.66 -12.54 -10.32
N GLY A 79 12.43 -12.69 -9.02
CA GLY A 79 12.13 -13.95 -8.34
C GLY A 79 10.91 -13.80 -7.43
N ASP A 80 10.60 -14.85 -6.68
CA ASP A 80 9.52 -14.86 -5.67
C ASP A 80 8.18 -14.34 -6.22
N TYR A 81 7.77 -14.89 -7.36
CA TYR A 81 6.57 -14.47 -8.08
C TYR A 81 5.30 -14.65 -7.23
N TRP A 82 4.46 -13.63 -7.23
CA TRP A 82 3.13 -13.67 -6.68
C TRP A 82 2.24 -14.60 -7.50
N LYS A 83 1.48 -15.45 -6.80
CA LYS A 83 0.50 -16.37 -7.41
C LYS A 83 -0.89 -15.94 -6.99
N GLY A 84 -1.48 -15.03 -7.76
CA GLY A 84 -2.81 -14.50 -7.52
C GLY A 84 -3.13 -13.35 -8.46
N VAL A 85 -4.29 -12.76 -8.27
CA VAL A 85 -4.70 -11.53 -8.95
C VAL A 85 -4.35 -10.33 -8.09
N LEU A 86 -4.08 -9.20 -8.75
CA LEU A 86 -3.81 -7.90 -8.13
C LEU A 86 -4.63 -6.87 -8.90
N ASP A 87 -5.22 -5.92 -8.18
CA ASP A 87 -5.97 -4.82 -8.78
C ASP A 87 -5.84 -3.57 -7.88
N GLU A 88 -6.08 -2.39 -8.45
CA GLU A 88 -6.11 -1.09 -7.75
C GLU A 88 -4.86 -0.83 -6.88
N ILE A 89 -3.68 -0.82 -7.53
CA ILE A 89 -2.39 -0.65 -6.84
C ILE A 89 -2.05 0.84 -6.68
N ALA A 90 -1.78 1.26 -5.45
CA ALA A 90 -1.32 2.61 -5.11
C ALA A 90 -0.06 2.60 -4.24
N ILE A 91 0.78 3.63 -4.40
CA ILE A 91 1.96 3.87 -3.58
C ILE A 91 1.92 5.33 -3.13
N PHE A 92 2.08 5.56 -1.82
CA PHE A 92 2.07 6.88 -1.21
C PHE A 92 3.46 7.24 -0.70
N ASN A 93 3.80 8.52 -0.74
CA ASN A 93 5.08 9.05 -0.23
C ASN A 93 5.04 9.40 1.26
N ARG A 94 4.04 8.91 1.99
CA ARG A 94 3.84 9.10 3.43
C ARG A 94 3.10 7.90 4.01
N GLY A 95 3.20 7.71 5.32
CA GLY A 95 2.32 6.79 6.03
C GLY A 95 0.88 7.30 6.02
N LEU A 96 -0.06 6.43 5.69
CA LEU A 96 -1.50 6.68 5.81
C LEU A 96 -1.99 6.32 7.22
N THR A 97 -2.97 7.05 7.72
CA THR A 97 -3.66 6.71 8.99
C THR A 97 -4.61 5.53 8.78
N GLY A 98 -5.05 4.90 9.87
CA GLY A 98 -6.05 3.81 9.78
C GLY A 98 -7.36 4.24 9.11
N ASP A 99 -7.79 5.48 9.32
CA ASP A 99 -9.00 6.03 8.67
C ASP A 99 -8.76 6.23 7.16
N GLU A 100 -7.60 6.76 6.77
CA GLU A 100 -7.24 6.90 5.35
C GLU A 100 -7.13 5.54 4.66
N ILE A 101 -6.64 4.50 5.35
CA ILE A 101 -6.64 3.13 4.82
C ILE A 101 -8.06 2.63 4.55
N LYS A 102 -9.02 2.91 5.43
CA LYS A 102 -10.43 2.57 5.21
C LYS A 102 -11.03 3.33 4.03
N GLU A 103 -10.67 4.60 3.87
CA GLU A 103 -11.06 5.39 2.70
C GLU A 103 -10.47 4.85 1.40
N VAL A 104 -9.18 4.49 1.37
CA VAL A 104 -8.53 3.87 0.19
C VAL A 104 -9.21 2.55 -0.17
N MET A 105 -9.56 1.73 0.82
CA MET A 105 -10.24 0.45 0.60
C MET A 105 -11.58 0.61 -0.13
N GLU A 106 -12.32 1.67 0.18
CA GLU A 106 -13.57 2.00 -0.52
C GLU A 106 -13.34 2.66 -1.89
N GLY A 107 -12.09 3.06 -2.19
CA GLY A 107 -11.64 3.59 -3.46
C GLY A 107 -10.50 4.60 -3.29
N ILE A 108 -9.37 4.38 -3.98
CA ILE A 108 -8.17 5.24 -3.94
C ILE A 108 -8.49 6.72 -4.19
N GLY A 109 -9.51 7.00 -5.00
CA GLY A 109 -10.03 8.33 -5.32
C GLY A 109 -10.37 9.20 -4.10
N LYS A 110 -10.68 8.59 -2.95
CA LYS A 110 -11.14 9.28 -1.74
C LYS A 110 -10.03 9.97 -0.96
N VAL A 111 -8.79 9.49 -1.07
CA VAL A 111 -7.64 9.99 -0.29
C VAL A 111 -6.84 11.07 -1.03
N PHE A 112 -7.23 11.41 -2.26
CA PHE A 112 -6.62 12.54 -2.96
C PHE A 112 -7.07 13.86 -2.34
N ALA A 113 -6.10 14.77 -2.12
CA ALA A 113 -6.30 16.12 -1.56
C ALA A 113 -7.26 17.02 -2.37
N VAL A 114 -7.75 16.52 -3.51
CA VAL A 114 -8.65 17.21 -4.41
C VAL A 114 -9.89 16.35 -4.60
N ASN A 115 -10.87 16.52 -3.72
CA ASN A 115 -12.22 16.06 -4.00
C ASN A 115 -12.72 16.81 -5.25
N PRO A 116 -12.91 16.14 -6.41
CA PRO A 116 -13.37 16.80 -7.61
C PRO A 116 -14.76 17.44 -7.42
N GLN A 117 -15.57 16.91 -6.50
CA GLN A 117 -16.92 17.42 -6.19
C GLN A 117 -16.91 18.82 -5.55
N GLY A 118 -15.75 19.31 -5.10
CA GLY A 118 -15.57 20.67 -4.57
C GLY A 118 -14.81 21.63 -5.50
N LYS A 119 -14.34 21.16 -6.66
CA LYS A 119 -13.57 22.00 -7.58
C LYS A 119 -14.49 22.72 -8.55
N ILE A 120 -14.38 24.06 -8.55
CA ILE A 120 -15.11 24.96 -9.44
C ILE A 120 -15.00 24.51 -10.91
N ALA A 121 -13.82 24.05 -11.35
CA ALA A 121 -13.61 23.55 -12.71
C ALA A 121 -14.45 22.30 -13.07
N VAL A 122 -14.67 21.38 -12.12
CA VAL A 122 -15.47 20.17 -12.31
C VAL A 122 -16.95 20.52 -12.30
N SER A 123 -17.40 21.37 -11.37
CA SER A 123 -18.78 21.88 -11.34
C SER A 123 -19.14 22.61 -12.65
N TRP A 124 -18.23 23.42 -13.22
CA TRP A 124 -18.45 24.05 -14.52
C TRP A 124 -18.48 23.06 -15.68
N GLY A 125 -17.68 22.00 -15.63
CA GLY A 125 -17.72 20.91 -16.62
C GLY A 125 -19.07 20.19 -16.60
N GLU A 126 -19.56 19.82 -15.41
CA GLU A 126 -20.86 19.17 -15.24
C GLU A 126 -22.02 20.07 -15.68
N ILE A 127 -22.01 21.36 -15.30
CA ILE A 127 -23.03 22.32 -15.75
C ILE A 127 -23.06 22.42 -17.27
N LYS A 128 -21.90 22.55 -17.91
CA LYS A 128 -21.82 22.67 -19.38
C LYS A 128 -22.22 21.37 -20.10
N SER A 129 -22.02 20.21 -19.49
CA SER A 129 -22.41 18.91 -20.07
C SER A 129 -23.92 18.65 -20.05
N ARG A 130 -24.69 19.43 -19.28
CA ARG A 130 -26.16 19.31 -19.15
C ARG A 130 -26.93 20.22 -20.12
N TYR A 131 -26.22 20.93 -21.00
CA TYR A 131 -26.76 21.69 -22.13
C TYR A 131 -26.21 21.10 -23.42
#